data_AF-A0A965JSV7-F1
#
_entry.id   AF-A0A965JSV7-F1
#
_cell.length_a   1.000
_cell.length_b   1.000
_cell.length_c   1.000
_cell.angle_alpha   90.00
_cell.angle_beta   90.00
_cell.angle_gamma   90.00
#
_symmetry.space_group_name_H-M   'P 1'
#
loop_
_entity.id
_entity.type
_entity.pdbx_description
1 polymer ?
#
loop_
_entity_poly.entity_id
_entity_poly.type
_entity_poly.pdbx_seq_one_letter_code
_entity_poly.pdbx_strand_id
1 'polypeptide(L)'
;MMYQILYLPVAFLITFLIEKTTNITPTINYANKFEYVPILTANIYADLIIIFATFARIFYKSPSLEGWYKKYRLSAMIADILIGVLYILLARYLVYVFKIKIGLTVFAVLCVAIQIFFDFLFFILFTVIPRGSNDMLDYFKGYSKEMGAYALLGDSLLVIFAVIFSAFLNTQSFDTNIIALIVSIYLAPYLIYMKD
;
A
#
# COMPACT_ATOMS: atom_id res chain seq x y z
N MET A 1 -17.50 9.88 -9.92
CA MET A 1 -17.60 8.49 -9.44
C MET A 1 -17.30 7.45 -10.52
N MET A 2 -17.95 7.44 -11.69
CA MET A 2 -17.71 6.42 -12.74
C MET A 2 -16.24 6.34 -13.24
N TYR A 3 -15.53 7.46 -13.28
CA TYR A 3 -14.12 7.50 -13.72
C TYR A 3 -13.11 6.92 -12.72
N GLN A 4 -13.45 6.80 -11.43
CA GLN A 4 -12.51 6.30 -10.41
C GLN A 4 -12.25 4.79 -10.55
N ILE A 5 -13.23 4.05 -11.08
CA ILE A 5 -13.09 2.61 -11.38
C ILE A 5 -12.03 2.39 -12.47
N LEU A 6 -11.79 3.38 -13.34
CA LEU A 6 -10.77 3.29 -14.39
C LEU A 6 -9.34 3.41 -13.85
N TYR A 7 -9.15 3.91 -12.62
CA TYR A 7 -7.80 4.06 -12.05
C TYR A 7 -7.10 2.72 -11.89
N LEU A 8 -7.82 1.68 -11.48
CA LEU A 8 -7.22 0.36 -11.25
C LEU A 8 -6.76 -0.31 -12.56
N PRO A 9 -7.58 -0.40 -13.63
CA PRO A 9 -7.11 -0.86 -14.95
C PRO A 9 -5.96 -0.02 -15.50
N VAL A 10 -5.98 1.30 -15.32
CA VAL A 10 -4.88 2.18 -15.75
C VAL A 10 -3.60 1.89 -14.96
N ALA A 11 -3.68 1.65 -13.65
CA ALA A 11 -2.52 1.29 -12.84
C ALA A 11 -1.91 -0.05 -13.27
N PHE A 12 -2.74 -1.04 -13.60
CA PHE A 12 -2.25 -2.30 -14.19
C PHE A 12 -1.65 -2.10 -15.57
N LEU A 13 -2.24 -1.24 -16.42
CA LEU A 13 -1.67 -0.90 -17.72
C LEU A 13 -0.30 -0.22 -17.57
N ILE A 14 -0.15 0.70 -16.62
CA ILE A 14 1.14 1.34 -16.31
C ILE A 14 2.15 0.27 -15.87
N THR A 15 1.75 -0.65 -14.98
CA THR A 15 2.61 -1.75 -14.54
C THR A 15 3.05 -2.62 -15.72
N PHE A 16 2.13 -2.93 -16.64
CA PHE A 16 2.41 -3.67 -17.87
C PHE A 16 3.38 -2.93 -18.79
N LEU A 17 3.17 -1.62 -19.00
CA LEU A 17 4.07 -0.81 -19.80
C LEU A 17 5.47 -0.76 -19.19
N ILE A 18 5.60 -0.60 -17.87
CA ILE A 18 6.89 -0.64 -17.17
C ILE A 18 7.57 -2.00 -17.40
N GLU A 19 6.84 -3.10 -17.22
CA GLU A 19 7.37 -4.45 -17.44
C GLU A 19 7.88 -4.68 -18.87
N LYS A 20 7.20 -4.10 -19.88
CA LYS A 20 7.57 -4.30 -21.30
C LYS A 20 8.61 -3.31 -21.81
N THR A 21 8.74 -2.14 -21.19
CA THR A 21 9.64 -1.07 -21.65
C THR A 21 10.91 -0.96 -20.82
N THR A 22 10.98 -1.61 -19.67
CA THR A 22 12.13 -1.56 -18.75
C THR A 22 12.63 -2.96 -18.41
N ASN A 23 13.81 -3.04 -17.80
CA ASN A 23 14.38 -4.30 -17.28
C ASN A 23 14.08 -4.51 -15.79
N ILE A 24 13.10 -3.79 -15.24
CA ILE A 24 12.75 -3.87 -13.82
C ILE A 24 12.06 -5.21 -13.55
N THR A 25 12.48 -5.87 -12.47
CA THR A 25 11.91 -7.14 -12.02
C THR A 25 11.24 -6.98 -10.66
N PRO A 26 10.15 -7.72 -10.37
CA PRO A 26 9.50 -7.65 -9.08
C PRO A 26 10.42 -8.18 -7.96
N THR A 27 10.18 -7.74 -6.73
CA THR A 27 10.90 -8.14 -5.51
C THR A 27 10.51 -9.55 -5.04
N ILE A 28 10.81 -10.57 -5.86
CA ILE A 28 10.38 -11.96 -5.64
C ILE A 28 11.52 -12.93 -5.29
N ASN A 29 12.78 -12.49 -5.25
CA ASN A 29 13.90 -13.38 -4.92
C ASN A 29 13.94 -13.64 -3.41
N TYR A 30 13.25 -14.68 -2.96
CA TYR A 30 13.12 -15.05 -1.54
C TYR A 30 14.45 -15.22 -0.79
N ALA A 31 15.50 -15.65 -1.47
CA ALA A 31 16.83 -15.82 -0.87
C ALA A 31 17.57 -14.48 -0.69
N ASN A 32 17.19 -13.45 -1.44
CA ASN A 32 17.81 -12.14 -1.36
C ASN A 32 17.26 -11.33 -0.17
N LYS A 33 18.05 -11.22 0.90
CA LYS A 33 17.68 -10.43 2.09
C LYS A 33 17.67 -8.92 1.82
N PHE A 34 18.30 -8.45 0.75
CA PHE A 34 18.27 -7.04 0.40
C PHE A 34 16.84 -6.56 0.09
N GLU A 35 16.01 -7.40 -0.55
CA GLU A 35 14.67 -7.02 -1.03
C GLU A 35 13.73 -6.55 0.08
N TYR A 36 13.98 -6.89 1.35
CA TYR A 36 13.20 -6.38 2.48
C TYR A 36 13.24 -4.84 2.59
N VAL A 37 14.38 -4.22 2.27
CA VAL A 37 14.53 -2.76 2.36
C VAL A 37 13.72 -2.05 1.27
N PRO A 38 13.86 -2.37 -0.04
CA PRO A 38 12.98 -1.84 -1.08
C PRO A 38 11.49 -2.03 -0.80
N ILE A 39 11.08 -3.20 -0.28
CA ILE A 39 9.67 -3.49 0.05
C ILE A 39 9.16 -2.56 1.15
N LEU A 40 9.91 -2.43 2.25
CA LEU A 40 9.52 -1.55 3.36
C LEU A 40 9.48 -0.08 2.91
N THR A 41 10.56 0.38 2.28
CA THR A 41 10.68 1.76 1.81
C THR A 41 9.57 2.12 0.80
N ALA A 42 9.24 1.22 -0.12
CA ALA A 42 8.17 1.43 -1.09
C ALA A 42 6.79 1.61 -0.44
N ASN A 43 6.48 0.83 0.61
CA ASN A 43 5.22 0.97 1.33
C ASN A 43 5.16 2.28 2.14
N ILE A 44 6.30 2.73 2.70
CA ILE A 44 6.37 4.06 3.32
C ILE A 44 6.06 5.15 2.28
N TYR A 45 6.67 5.08 1.09
CA TYR A 45 6.39 6.06 0.03
C TYR A 45 4.93 6.00 -0.46
N ALA A 46 4.34 4.81 -0.60
CA ALA A 46 2.94 4.68 -0.96
C ALA A 46 2.03 5.37 0.06
N ASP A 47 2.29 5.18 1.37
CA ASP A 47 1.52 5.83 2.44
C ASP A 47 1.74 7.37 2.49
N LEU A 48 2.99 7.83 2.33
CA LEU A 48 3.30 9.27 2.27
C LEU A 48 2.57 9.95 1.09
N ILE A 49 2.48 9.28 -0.06
CA ILE A 49 1.77 9.82 -1.23
C ILE A 49 0.28 9.97 -0.94
N ILE A 50 -0.37 8.99 -0.30
CA ILE A 50 -1.80 9.09 0.01
C ILE A 50 -2.07 10.11 1.11
N ILE A 51 -1.21 10.22 2.13
CA ILE A 51 -1.31 11.27 3.16
C ILE A 51 -1.21 12.64 2.49
N PHE A 52 -0.19 12.85 1.66
CA PHE A 52 -0.02 14.11 0.93
C PHE A 52 -1.22 14.40 0.03
N ALA A 53 -1.67 13.44 -0.77
CA ALA A 53 -2.83 13.58 -1.64
C ALA A 53 -4.11 13.92 -0.89
N THR A 54 -4.30 13.34 0.30
CA THR A 54 -5.44 13.57 1.18
C THR A 54 -5.43 15.01 1.69
N PHE A 55 -4.33 15.46 2.31
CA PHE A 55 -4.26 16.81 2.87
C PHE A 55 -4.10 17.92 1.82
N ALA A 56 -3.49 17.64 0.67
CA ALA A 56 -3.42 18.56 -0.46
C ALA A 56 -4.72 18.59 -1.32
N ARG A 57 -5.72 17.77 -0.98
CA ARG A 57 -7.03 17.67 -1.65
C ARG A 57 -6.94 17.38 -3.16
N ILE A 58 -5.98 16.54 -3.57
CA ILE A 58 -5.71 16.25 -4.99
C ILE A 58 -6.74 15.28 -5.58
N PHE A 59 -7.17 14.23 -4.84
CA PHE A 59 -7.90 13.11 -5.45
C PHE A 59 -9.33 12.89 -4.96
N TYR A 60 -9.72 13.38 -3.77
CA TYR A 60 -11.11 13.42 -3.27
C TYR A 60 -11.09 13.98 -1.83
N LYS A 61 -12.16 14.64 -1.38
CA LYS A 61 -12.33 15.00 0.03
C LYS A 61 -12.92 13.79 0.75
N SER A 62 -12.10 13.03 1.48
CA SER A 62 -12.55 11.92 2.33
C SER A 62 -12.43 12.34 3.81
N PRO A 63 -13.52 12.78 4.44
CA PRO A 63 -13.53 13.13 5.86
C PRO A 63 -13.04 11.99 6.74
N SER A 64 -13.38 10.74 6.40
CA SER A 64 -12.91 9.59 7.15
C SER A 64 -11.41 9.30 6.95
N LEU A 65 -10.83 9.51 5.77
CA LEU A 65 -9.38 9.34 5.60
C LEU A 65 -8.59 10.48 6.27
N GLU A 66 -9.08 11.72 6.16
CA GLU A 66 -8.51 12.85 6.90
C GLU A 66 -8.58 12.62 8.41
N GLY A 67 -9.72 12.13 8.90
CA GLY A 67 -9.93 11.83 10.30
C GLY A 67 -9.05 10.68 10.81
N TRP A 68 -8.80 9.66 9.99
CA TRP A 68 -7.89 8.55 10.29
C TRP A 68 -6.50 9.06 10.62
N TYR A 69 -5.89 9.82 9.71
CA TYR A 69 -4.55 10.36 9.90
C TYR A 69 -4.49 11.47 10.95
N LYS A 70 -5.54 12.30 11.11
CA LYS A 70 -5.58 13.32 12.16
C LYS A 70 -5.73 12.74 13.57
N LYS A 71 -6.49 11.65 13.72
CA LYS A 71 -6.75 11.01 15.02
C LYS A 71 -5.61 10.11 15.45
N TYR A 72 -5.15 9.20 14.59
CA TYR A 72 -4.19 8.16 14.95
C TYR A 72 -2.74 8.49 14.56
N ARG A 73 -2.52 9.49 13.71
CA ARG A 73 -1.18 10.00 13.35
C ARG A 73 -0.26 8.87 12.91
N LEU A 74 0.89 8.73 13.59
CA LEU A 74 1.88 7.71 13.29
C LEU A 74 1.32 6.28 13.41
N SER A 75 0.35 6.04 14.29
CA SER A 75 -0.26 4.70 14.44
C SER A 75 -1.08 4.30 13.22
N ALA A 76 -1.78 5.25 12.57
CA ALA A 76 -2.46 5.01 11.29
C ALA A 76 -1.44 4.64 10.21
N MET A 77 -0.43 5.50 10.03
CA MET A 77 0.66 5.28 9.06
C MET A 77 1.34 3.92 9.26
N ILE A 78 1.70 3.54 10.49
CA ILE A 78 2.34 2.24 10.77
C ILE A 78 1.41 1.08 10.39
N ALA A 79 0.11 1.17 10.72
CA ALA A 79 -0.85 0.13 10.36
C ALA A 79 -0.93 -0.05 8.83
N ASP A 80 -1.07 1.05 8.10
CA ASP A 80 -1.24 1.07 6.65
C ASP A 80 0.03 0.61 5.91
N ILE A 81 1.21 0.99 6.40
CA ILE A 81 2.50 0.53 5.86
C ILE A 81 2.69 -0.97 6.08
N LEU A 82 2.52 -1.43 7.32
CA LEU A 82 2.86 -2.82 7.67
C LEU A 82 1.94 -3.81 6.99
N ILE A 83 0.66 -3.48 6.82
CA ILE A 83 -0.26 -4.36 6.11
C ILE A 83 0.11 -4.49 4.63
N GLY A 84 0.51 -3.38 3.97
CA GLY A 84 1.03 -3.41 2.60
C GLY A 84 2.34 -4.22 2.46
N VAL A 85 3.24 -4.11 3.43
CA VAL A 85 4.45 -4.95 3.51
C VAL A 85 4.07 -6.43 3.60
N LEU A 86 3.11 -6.79 4.45
CA LEU A 86 2.65 -8.17 4.60
C LEU A 86 2.08 -8.74 3.30
N TYR A 87 1.33 -7.95 2.53
CA TYR A 87 0.79 -8.37 1.23
C TYR A 87 1.90 -8.77 0.26
N ILE A 88 2.93 -7.92 0.12
CA ILE A 88 4.06 -8.20 -0.78
C ILE A 88 4.89 -9.38 -0.27
N LEU A 89 5.14 -9.48 1.03
CA LEU A 89 5.90 -10.59 1.60
C LEU A 89 5.20 -11.93 1.43
N LEU A 90 3.88 -11.97 1.61
CA LEU A 90 3.10 -13.18 1.37
C LEU A 90 3.11 -13.54 -0.12
N ALA A 91 2.90 -12.58 -1.02
CA ALA A 91 2.99 -12.81 -2.46
C ALA A 91 4.34 -13.40 -2.86
N ARG A 92 5.43 -12.79 -2.38
CA ARG A 92 6.82 -13.24 -2.57
C ARG A 92 7.03 -14.66 -2.05
N TYR A 93 6.47 -15.00 -0.89
CA TYR A 93 6.53 -16.35 -0.35
C TYR A 93 5.77 -17.37 -1.22
N LEU A 94 4.57 -17.04 -1.68
CA LEU A 94 3.79 -17.94 -2.56
C LEU A 94 4.51 -18.20 -3.88
N VAL A 95 5.09 -17.16 -4.49
CA VAL A 95 5.90 -17.28 -5.72
C VAL A 95 7.06 -18.24 -5.52
N TYR A 96 7.75 -18.15 -4.37
CA TYR A 96 8.84 -19.04 -4.01
C TYR A 96 8.40 -20.49 -3.81
N VAL A 97 7.36 -20.72 -3.00
CA VAL A 97 6.86 -22.07 -2.67
C VAL A 97 6.35 -22.80 -3.92
N PHE A 98 5.56 -22.10 -4.75
CA PHE A 98 5.00 -22.67 -5.97
C PHE A 98 5.96 -22.60 -7.18
N LYS A 99 7.17 -22.05 -7.00
CA LYS A 99 8.20 -21.90 -8.05
C LYS A 99 7.66 -21.24 -9.33
N ILE A 100 6.79 -20.25 -9.17
CA ILE A 100 6.12 -19.59 -10.29
C ILE A 100 7.06 -18.58 -10.93
N LYS A 101 7.18 -18.60 -12.26
CA LYS A 101 7.88 -17.55 -13.00
C LYS A 101 6.87 -16.48 -13.41
N ILE A 102 7.00 -15.29 -12.84
CA ILE A 102 6.08 -14.18 -13.09
C ILE A 102 6.83 -12.87 -13.33
N GLY A 103 6.23 -11.99 -14.14
CA GLY A 103 6.66 -10.61 -14.33
C GLY A 103 6.04 -9.66 -13.30
N LEU A 104 6.40 -8.37 -13.41
CA LEU A 104 5.95 -7.32 -12.50
C LEU A 104 4.41 -7.19 -12.45
N THR A 105 3.75 -7.26 -13.60
CA THR A 105 2.29 -7.09 -13.71
C THR A 105 1.54 -8.22 -13.03
N VAL A 106 1.95 -9.46 -13.29
CA VAL A 106 1.33 -10.65 -12.68
C VAL A 106 1.60 -10.65 -11.17
N PHE A 107 2.77 -10.18 -10.73
CA PHE A 107 3.06 -10.01 -9.32
C PHE A 107 2.18 -8.96 -8.65
N ALA A 108 1.93 -7.82 -9.31
CA ALA A 108 0.98 -6.81 -8.82
C ALA A 108 -0.44 -7.36 -8.69
N VAL A 109 -0.91 -8.14 -9.67
CA VAL A 109 -2.22 -8.82 -9.61
C VAL A 109 -2.28 -9.77 -8.41
N LEU A 110 -1.22 -10.56 -8.17
CA LEU A 110 -1.15 -11.46 -7.02
C LEU A 110 -1.21 -10.69 -5.68
N CYS A 111 -0.47 -9.59 -5.55
CA CYS A 111 -0.48 -8.76 -4.35
C CYS A 111 -1.86 -8.15 -4.09
N VAL A 112 -2.53 -7.65 -5.13
CA VAL A 112 -3.90 -7.10 -5.03
C VAL A 112 -4.91 -8.20 -4.65
N ALA A 113 -4.79 -9.40 -5.22
CA ALA A 113 -5.66 -10.52 -4.83
C ALA A 113 -5.49 -10.89 -3.35
N ILE A 114 -4.25 -10.89 -2.85
CA ILE A 114 -3.96 -11.10 -1.43
C ILE A 114 -4.55 -9.98 -0.58
N GLN A 115 -4.33 -8.71 -0.96
CA GLN A 115 -4.89 -7.56 -0.26
C GLN A 115 -6.41 -7.68 -0.12
N ILE A 116 -7.13 -7.92 -1.21
CA ILE A 116 -8.59 -8.06 -1.20
C ILE A 116 -9.02 -9.18 -0.23
N PHE A 117 -8.32 -10.32 -0.26
CA PHE A 117 -8.61 -11.43 0.66
C PHE A 117 -8.43 -11.02 2.13
N PHE A 118 -7.34 -10.34 2.47
CA PHE A 118 -7.08 -9.88 3.83
C PHE A 118 -8.04 -8.77 4.27
N ASP A 119 -8.43 -7.87 3.39
CA ASP A 119 -9.41 -6.83 3.68
C ASP A 119 -10.78 -7.44 4.01
N PHE A 120 -11.20 -8.50 3.32
CA PHE A 120 -12.41 -9.23 3.68
C PHE A 120 -12.30 -9.91 5.06
N LEU A 121 -11.16 -10.53 5.37
CA LEU A 121 -10.93 -11.10 6.70
C LEU A 121 -10.92 -10.01 7.78
N PHE A 122 -10.31 -8.86 7.51
CA PHE A 122 -10.27 -7.73 8.42
C PHE A 122 -11.65 -7.12 8.62
N PHE A 123 -12.45 -7.02 7.56
CA PHE A 123 -13.85 -6.61 7.61
C PHE A 123 -14.68 -7.49 8.56
N ILE A 124 -14.53 -8.81 8.45
CA ILE A 124 -15.19 -9.75 9.35
C ILE A 124 -14.70 -9.54 10.78
N LEU A 125 -13.38 -9.44 10.98
CA LEU A 125 -12.75 -9.26 12.29
C LEU A 125 -13.31 -8.02 13.02
N PHE A 126 -13.24 -6.84 12.39
CA PHE A 126 -13.69 -5.62 13.06
C PHE A 126 -15.21 -5.58 13.22
N THR A 127 -15.99 -6.26 12.37
CA THR A 127 -17.46 -6.30 12.50
C THR A 127 -17.92 -7.15 13.68
N VAL A 128 -17.20 -8.24 13.98
CA VAL A 128 -17.53 -9.15 15.09
C VAL A 128 -17.12 -8.57 16.45
N ILE A 129 -16.02 -7.81 16.49
CA ILE A 129 -15.53 -7.22 17.75
C ILE A 129 -16.51 -6.14 18.23
N PRO A 130 -17.00 -6.19 19.49
CA PRO A 130 -17.93 -5.18 20.03
C PRO A 130 -17.36 -3.75 19.99
N ARG A 131 -18.24 -2.75 19.92
CA ARG A 131 -17.83 -1.35 20.08
C ARG A 131 -17.35 -1.08 21.51
N GLY A 132 -16.33 -0.26 21.64
CA GLY A 132 -15.66 0.07 22.90
C GLY A 132 -14.45 -0.84 23.22
N SER A 133 -14.21 -1.90 22.44
CA SER A 133 -13.08 -2.81 22.67
C SER A 133 -11.76 -2.29 22.10
N ASN A 134 -11.80 -1.58 20.97
CA ASN A 134 -10.61 -0.99 20.34
C ASN A 134 -11.02 0.22 19.49
N ASP A 135 -10.38 1.36 19.74
CA ASP A 135 -10.75 2.63 19.12
C ASP A 135 -10.48 2.65 17.60
N MET A 136 -9.39 2.05 17.12
CA MET A 136 -9.10 1.96 15.68
C MET A 136 -10.09 1.03 14.95
N LEU A 137 -10.45 -0.11 15.55
CA LEU A 137 -11.48 -0.99 14.98
C LEU A 137 -12.86 -0.32 14.95
N ASP A 138 -13.18 0.48 15.96
CA ASP A 138 -14.41 1.26 16.00
C ASP A 138 -14.44 2.33 14.92
N TYR A 139 -13.27 2.90 14.58
CA TYR A 139 -13.11 3.79 13.43
C TYR A 139 -13.45 3.08 12.12
N PHE A 140 -12.92 1.87 11.90
CA PHE A 140 -13.18 1.09 10.68
C PHE A 140 -14.66 0.74 10.48
N LYS A 141 -15.40 0.47 11.57
CA LYS A 141 -16.87 0.26 11.50
C LYS A 141 -17.63 1.50 11.01
N GLY A 142 -17.10 2.70 11.23
CA GLY A 142 -17.63 3.95 10.70
C GLY A 142 -17.23 4.13 9.24
N TYR A 143 -15.93 3.99 8.97
CA TYR A 143 -15.32 4.11 7.65
C TYR A 143 -15.99 3.18 6.61
N SER A 144 -16.26 1.93 6.96
CA SER A 144 -16.86 0.95 6.05
C SER A 144 -18.27 1.33 5.58
N LYS A 145 -19.01 2.12 6.38
CA LYS A 145 -20.33 2.64 6.00
C LYS A 145 -20.23 3.82 5.03
N GLU A 146 -19.15 4.59 5.09
CA GLU A 146 -18.92 5.77 4.24
C GLU A 146 -18.30 5.38 2.90
N MET A 147 -17.20 4.62 2.91
CA MET A 147 -16.39 4.37 1.72
C MET A 147 -16.79 3.09 0.97
N GLY A 148 -17.34 2.09 1.67
CA GLY A 148 -17.78 0.82 1.06
C GLY A 148 -16.74 0.21 0.13
N ALA A 149 -17.14 -0.09 -1.11
CA ALA A 149 -16.26 -0.69 -2.13
C ALA A 149 -15.15 0.24 -2.64
N TYR A 150 -15.23 1.56 -2.42
CA TYR A 150 -14.19 2.50 -2.85
C TYR A 150 -12.92 2.41 -1.99
N ALA A 151 -13.03 1.91 -0.76
CA ALA A 151 -11.87 1.61 0.08
C ALA A 151 -10.96 0.56 -0.59
N LEU A 152 -11.56 -0.56 -1.04
CA LEU A 152 -10.86 -1.64 -1.72
C LEU A 152 -10.09 -1.14 -2.95
N LEU A 153 -10.70 -0.24 -3.74
CA LEU A 153 -10.03 0.35 -4.91
C LEU A 153 -8.84 1.23 -4.52
N GLY A 154 -8.96 2.03 -3.46
CA GLY A 154 -7.87 2.85 -2.95
C GLY A 154 -6.69 1.99 -2.49
N ASP A 155 -6.97 0.97 -1.69
CA ASP A 155 -5.95 0.06 -1.15
C ASP A 155 -5.25 -0.73 -2.26
N SER A 156 -5.99 -1.20 -3.26
CA SER A 156 -5.41 -1.85 -4.45
C SER A 156 -4.44 -0.93 -5.21
N LEU A 157 -4.74 0.37 -5.34
CA LEU A 157 -3.82 1.32 -5.98
C LEU A 157 -2.55 1.52 -5.17
N LEU A 158 -2.65 1.60 -3.84
CA LEU A 158 -1.49 1.71 -2.96
C LEU A 158 -0.60 0.48 -3.04
N VAL A 159 -1.19 -0.72 -3.11
CA VAL A 159 -0.46 -1.97 -3.31
C VAL A 159 0.28 -1.96 -4.66
N ILE A 160 -0.36 -1.52 -5.75
CA ILE A 160 0.29 -1.43 -7.06
C ILE A 160 1.46 -0.44 -7.03
N PHE A 161 1.28 0.73 -6.39
CA PHE A 161 2.38 1.69 -6.22
C PHE A 161 3.53 1.11 -5.40
N ALA A 162 3.25 0.41 -4.30
CA ALA A 162 4.26 -0.26 -3.49
C ALA A 162 5.01 -1.34 -4.30
N VAL A 163 4.32 -2.10 -5.15
CA VAL A 163 4.96 -3.09 -6.04
C VAL A 163 5.90 -2.40 -7.03
N ILE A 164 5.44 -1.36 -7.73
CA ILE A 164 6.27 -0.61 -8.69
C ILE A 164 7.47 0.03 -8.01
N PHE A 165 7.28 0.73 -6.89
CA PHE A 165 8.37 1.37 -6.17
C PHE A 165 9.36 0.37 -5.60
N SER A 166 8.89 -0.76 -5.07
CA SER A 166 9.79 -1.79 -4.55
C SER A 166 10.67 -2.37 -5.67
N ALA A 167 10.09 -2.58 -6.85
CA ALA A 167 10.82 -3.07 -8.01
C ALA A 167 11.84 -2.05 -8.52
N PHE A 168 11.48 -0.76 -8.57
CA PHE A 168 12.40 0.32 -8.91
C PHE A 168 13.55 0.43 -7.89
N LEU A 169 13.24 0.48 -6.60
CA LEU A 169 14.23 0.57 -5.53
C LEU A 169 15.15 -0.66 -5.47
N ASN A 170 14.69 -1.84 -5.88
CA ASN A 170 15.51 -3.04 -6.00
C ASN A 170 16.59 -2.95 -7.09
N THR A 171 16.47 -2.00 -8.03
CA THR A 171 17.54 -1.72 -9.03
C THR A 171 18.63 -0.79 -8.48
N GLN A 172 18.41 -0.18 -7.32
CA GLN A 172 19.32 0.80 -6.73
C GLN A 172 20.29 0.12 -5.74
N SER A 173 21.36 0.83 -5.39
CA SER A 173 22.31 0.32 -4.40
C SER A 173 21.70 0.23 -3.00
N PHE A 174 22.38 -0.51 -2.12
CA PHE A 174 22.00 -0.57 -0.71
C PHE A 174 22.00 0.84 -0.08
N ASP A 175 23.05 1.63 -0.31
CA ASP A 175 23.18 2.97 0.26
C ASP A 175 22.07 3.90 -0.21
N THR A 176 21.70 3.85 -1.50
CA THR A 176 20.57 4.61 -2.03
C THR A 176 19.26 4.22 -1.35
N ASN A 177 19.04 2.92 -1.10
CA ASN A 177 17.86 2.43 -0.40
C ASN A 177 17.82 2.88 1.06
N ILE A 178 18.95 2.89 1.75
CA ILE A 178 19.04 3.38 3.13
C ILE A 178 18.77 4.88 3.19
N ILE A 179 19.32 5.67 2.28
CA ILE A 179 19.03 7.11 2.19
C ILE A 179 17.54 7.34 1.91
N ALA A 180 16.96 6.62 0.94
CA ALA A 180 15.54 6.72 0.62
C ALA A 180 14.65 6.36 1.82
N LEU A 181 15.00 5.30 2.56
CA LEU A 181 14.31 4.92 3.80
C LEU A 181 14.36 6.04 4.84
N ILE A 182 15.55 6.58 5.14
CA ILE A 182 15.73 7.65 6.13
C ILE A 182 14.92 8.90 5.72
N VAL A 183 15.00 9.31 4.45
CA VAL A 183 14.25 10.45 3.93
C VAL A 183 12.74 10.22 4.06
N SER A 184 12.25 9.04 3.71
CA SER A 184 10.83 8.71 3.81
C SER A 184 10.31 8.82 5.26
N ILE A 185 11.06 8.29 6.23
CA ILE A 185 10.71 8.39 7.66
C ILE A 185 10.79 9.85 8.15
N TYR A 186 11.80 10.60 7.69
CA TYR A 186 11.96 12.01 8.04
C TYR A 186 10.79 12.87 7.55
N LEU A 187 10.23 12.57 6.38
CA LEU A 187 9.09 13.30 5.83
C LEU A 187 7.75 13.01 6.53
N ALA A 188 7.62 11.82 7.13
CA ALA A 188 6.39 11.37 7.79
C ALA A 188 5.75 12.40 8.75
N PRO A 189 6.46 12.96 9.74
CA PRO A 189 5.85 13.94 10.65
C PRO A 189 5.37 15.20 9.93
N TYR A 190 6.07 15.66 8.89
CA TYR A 190 5.66 16.88 8.17
C TYR A 190 4.37 16.67 7.39
N LEU A 191 4.19 15.49 6.80
CA LEU A 191 2.96 15.16 6.05
C LEU A 191 1.79 14.84 6.97
N ILE A 192 2.01 14.03 8.02
CA ILE A 192 0.95 13.67 8.99
C ILE A 192 0.38 14.91 9.71
N TYR A 193 1.21 15.93 9.95
CA TYR A 193 0.81 17.16 10.64
C TYR A 193 0.51 18.33 9.70
N MET A 194 0.28 18.08 8.41
CA MET A 194 -0.24 19.10 7.49
C MET A 194 -1.55 19.69 8.01
N LYS A 195 -1.70 21.01 7.83
CA LYS A 195 -2.91 21.77 8.17
C LYS A 195 -3.85 21.86 6.96
N ASP A 196 -5.13 22.10 7.24
CA ASP A 196 -6.22 22.21 6.27
C ASP A 196 -6.21 23.45 5.38
#